data_AF-A0A9P8GZL3-F1
#
_entry.id   AF-A0A9P8GZL3-F1
#
_cell.length_a   1.000
_cell.length_b   1.000
_cell.length_c   1.000
_cell.angle_alpha   90.00
_cell.angle_beta   90.00
_cell.angle_gamma   90.00
#
_symmetry.space_group_name_H-M   'P 1'
#
loop_
_entity.id
_entity.type
_entity.pdbx_description
1 polymer ?
#
loop_
_entity_poly.entity_id
_entity_poly.type
_entity_poly.pdbx_seq_one_letter_code
_entity_poly.pdbx_strand_id
1 'polypeptide(L)'
;MSLANEIFDEFGELSAAERHETTATLVSQFADVMRDNNKRIFSRVLDMIAETEGDDKLHLDMLATHHDIEGPEYIEAKSWDMPEITTFSDYRARTHLGDDSGICDPESESSLAYYLSDLEAAVRKNADRDLLGSLADSLQLPAEFVEFLKHTSGVTYPNLDKSKFLCAFATELYWADKHAKLLEQLYRFSGCSGFKVAAGWKAGDNGYGRVIYYLLCKDDEEPDEPWQWRIWVNIAYSEVSYFDCLRDFLCWYCHAYDWVDWDIVEMDIDDLNKKCKEASKRDQEQGTEEESE
;
A
#
# COMPACT_ATOMS: atom_id res chain seq x y z
N MET A 1 14.90 36.79 17.66
CA MET A 1 14.67 36.60 16.21
C MET A 1 14.09 35.21 16.09
N SER A 2 12.86 35.09 15.60
CA SER A 2 12.14 33.81 15.51
C SER A 2 12.65 33.03 14.31
N LEU A 3 13.19 31.83 14.53
CA LEU A 3 13.60 30.87 13.49
C LEU A 3 12.39 30.13 12.85
N ALA A 4 11.16 30.46 13.23
CA ALA A 4 9.98 29.60 13.04
C ALA A 4 9.40 29.49 11.60
N ASN A 5 10.06 30.00 10.56
CA ASN A 5 9.52 30.05 9.19
C ASN A 5 10.50 29.46 8.16
N GLU A 6 11.06 28.29 8.44
CA GLU A 6 11.80 27.49 7.46
C GLU A 6 11.12 26.13 7.29
N ILE A 7 11.22 25.57 6.09
CA ILE A 7 10.78 24.21 5.78
C ILE A 7 12.04 23.37 5.65
N PHE A 8 12.16 22.38 6.51
CA PHE A 8 13.29 21.46 6.53
C PHE A 8 13.08 20.33 5.52
N ASP A 9 14.09 20.09 4.69
CA ASP A 9 14.16 18.98 3.72
C ASP A 9 15.62 18.54 3.60
N GLU A 10 16.04 17.59 4.45
CA GLU A 10 17.42 17.05 4.48
C GLU A 10 17.83 16.45 3.14
N PHE A 11 16.90 15.76 2.47
CA PHE A 11 17.15 15.18 1.15
C PHE A 11 17.35 16.26 0.08
N GLY A 12 16.73 17.42 0.29
CA GLY A 12 16.93 18.65 -0.48
C GLY A 12 18.36 19.21 -0.43
N GLU A 13 19.18 18.84 0.56
CA GLU A 13 20.58 19.30 0.65
C GLU A 13 21.53 18.47 -0.23
N LEU A 14 21.12 17.26 -0.60
CA LEU A 14 21.89 16.36 -1.47
C LEU A 14 21.94 16.88 -2.91
N SER A 15 23.06 16.61 -3.60
CA SER A 15 23.16 16.82 -5.04
C SER A 15 22.24 15.87 -5.82
N ALA A 16 21.92 16.20 -7.07
CA ALA A 16 21.06 15.37 -7.91
C ALA A 16 21.59 13.92 -8.07
N ALA A 17 22.92 13.74 -8.13
CA ALA A 17 23.52 12.42 -8.22
C ALA A 17 23.39 11.64 -6.90
N GLU A 18 23.61 12.28 -5.76
CA GLU A 18 23.46 11.66 -4.44
C GLU A 18 22.01 11.29 -4.15
N ARG A 19 21.05 12.14 -4.52
CA ARG A 19 19.61 11.83 -4.43
C ARG A 19 19.28 10.59 -5.23
N HIS A 20 19.70 10.56 -6.50
CA HIS A 20 19.44 9.43 -7.39
C HIS A 20 20.00 8.12 -6.83
N GLU A 21 21.28 8.11 -6.41
CA GLU A 21 21.92 6.92 -5.86
C GLU A 21 21.28 6.46 -4.54
N THR A 22 20.96 7.41 -3.67
CA THR A 22 20.33 7.13 -2.37
C THR A 22 18.95 6.51 -2.56
N THR A 23 18.11 7.09 -3.42
CA THR A 23 16.78 6.56 -3.71
C THR A 23 16.85 5.21 -4.43
N ALA A 24 17.73 5.05 -5.43
CA ALA A 24 17.90 3.78 -6.12
C ALA A 24 18.27 2.64 -5.16
N THR A 25 19.20 2.92 -4.24
CA THR A 25 19.64 1.97 -3.22
C THR A 25 18.50 1.61 -2.27
N LEU A 26 17.76 2.61 -1.78
CA LEU A 26 16.61 2.42 -0.90
C LEU A 26 15.51 1.58 -1.57
N VAL A 27 15.14 1.93 -2.81
CA VAL A 27 14.12 1.22 -3.58
C VAL A 27 14.54 -0.23 -3.85
N SER A 28 15.81 -0.48 -4.18
CA SER A 28 16.32 -1.84 -4.36
C SER A 28 16.26 -2.67 -3.07
N GLN A 29 16.66 -2.09 -1.94
CA GLN A 29 16.59 -2.77 -0.65
C GLN A 29 15.14 -3.08 -0.25
N PHE A 30 14.25 -2.10 -0.43
CA PHE A 30 12.82 -2.29 -0.25
C PHE A 30 12.29 -3.44 -1.10
N ALA A 31 12.63 -3.47 -2.40
CA ALA A 31 12.20 -4.50 -3.35
C ALA A 31 12.57 -5.91 -2.86
N ASP A 32 13.81 -6.07 -2.42
CA ASP A 32 14.35 -7.37 -2.00
C ASP A 32 13.69 -7.85 -0.71
N VAL A 33 13.48 -6.96 0.27
CA VAL A 33 12.82 -7.30 1.53
C VAL A 33 11.34 -7.61 1.32
N MET A 34 10.64 -6.78 0.53
CA MET A 34 9.23 -7.01 0.20
C MET A 34 9.04 -8.37 -0.47
N ARG A 35 9.87 -8.68 -1.46
CA ARG A 35 9.84 -9.96 -2.17
C ARG A 35 10.01 -11.16 -1.23
N ASP A 36 10.96 -11.08 -0.30
CA ASP A 36 11.16 -12.15 0.69
C ASP A 36 9.98 -12.27 1.66
N ASN A 37 9.42 -11.15 2.11
CA ASN A 37 8.25 -11.15 3.00
C ASN A 37 7.01 -11.69 2.30
N ASN A 38 6.72 -11.24 1.08
CA ASN A 38 5.63 -11.74 0.26
C ASN A 38 5.72 -13.26 0.05
N LYS A 39 6.93 -13.78 -0.20
CA LYS A 39 7.20 -15.22 -0.30
C LYS A 39 6.83 -15.97 0.98
N ARG A 40 7.21 -15.43 2.14
CA ARG A 40 6.93 -16.02 3.46
C ARG A 40 5.45 -16.01 3.78
N ILE A 41 4.76 -14.89 3.53
CA ILE A 41 3.32 -14.76 3.75
C ILE A 41 2.58 -15.78 2.92
N PHE A 42 2.89 -15.80 1.62
CA PHE A 42 2.24 -16.68 0.68
C PHE A 42 2.47 -18.15 1.02
N SER A 43 3.72 -18.53 1.34
CA SER A 43 4.04 -19.90 1.76
C SER A 43 3.22 -20.33 2.99
N ARG A 44 3.03 -19.44 3.96
CA ARG A 44 2.26 -19.74 5.17
C ARG A 44 0.76 -19.89 4.89
N VAL A 45 0.18 -19.06 4.04
CA VAL A 45 -1.20 -19.23 3.56
C VAL A 45 -1.35 -20.58 2.86
N LEU A 46 -0.37 -20.96 2.03
CA LEU A 46 -0.40 -22.26 1.36
C LEU A 46 -0.30 -23.42 2.36
N ASP A 47 0.48 -23.29 3.43
CA ASP A 47 0.55 -24.31 4.47
C ASP A 47 -0.78 -24.43 5.21
N MET A 48 -1.42 -23.31 5.56
CA MET A 48 -2.76 -23.30 6.19
C MET A 48 -3.82 -23.98 5.32
N ILE A 49 -3.86 -23.69 4.01
CA ILE A 49 -4.81 -24.34 3.09
C ILE A 49 -4.58 -25.86 3.07
N ALA A 50 -3.32 -26.29 2.96
CA ALA A 50 -2.97 -27.72 2.89
C ALA A 50 -3.31 -28.49 4.18
N GLU A 51 -3.33 -27.81 5.33
CA GLU A 51 -3.73 -28.40 6.61
C GLU A 51 -5.25 -28.59 6.73
N THR A 52 -6.06 -27.91 5.90
CA THR A 52 -7.52 -28.10 5.89
C THR A 52 -7.94 -29.44 5.28
N GLU A 53 -9.02 -30.04 5.79
CA GLU A 53 -9.58 -31.27 5.22
C GLU A 53 -10.09 -31.03 3.78
N GLY A 54 -9.62 -31.81 2.81
CA GLY A 54 -9.98 -31.65 1.41
C GLY A 54 -9.19 -32.54 0.47
N ASP A 55 -9.60 -32.58 -0.81
CA ASP A 55 -8.77 -33.08 -1.89
C ASP A 55 -8.05 -31.91 -2.61
N ASP A 56 -7.10 -32.23 -3.49
CA ASP A 56 -6.31 -31.22 -4.21
C ASP A 56 -7.18 -30.24 -5.00
N LYS A 57 -8.31 -30.71 -5.54
CA LYS A 57 -9.25 -29.86 -6.28
C LYS A 57 -9.85 -28.81 -5.35
N LEU A 58 -10.36 -29.22 -4.19
CA LEU A 58 -10.90 -28.29 -3.20
C LEU A 58 -9.85 -27.27 -2.75
N HIS A 59 -8.60 -27.69 -2.51
CA HIS A 59 -7.52 -26.77 -2.12
C HIS A 59 -7.15 -25.77 -3.22
N LEU A 60 -7.17 -26.19 -4.50
CA LEU A 60 -6.98 -25.29 -5.63
C LEU A 60 -8.15 -24.31 -5.80
N ASP A 61 -9.39 -24.77 -5.57
CA ASP A 61 -10.58 -23.93 -5.57
C ASP A 61 -10.52 -22.89 -4.43
N MET A 62 -10.08 -23.30 -3.24
CA MET A 62 -9.82 -22.39 -2.13
C MET A 62 -8.77 -21.36 -2.51
N LEU A 63 -7.63 -21.77 -3.08
CA LEU A 63 -6.57 -20.84 -3.47
C LEU A 63 -7.02 -19.84 -4.54
N ALA A 64 -7.71 -20.30 -5.58
CA ALA A 64 -8.27 -19.42 -6.60
C ALA A 64 -9.24 -18.41 -6.00
N THR A 65 -10.13 -18.88 -5.12
CA THR A 65 -11.08 -18.03 -4.41
C THR A 65 -10.36 -17.02 -3.50
N HIS A 66 -9.32 -17.43 -2.77
CA HIS A 66 -8.51 -16.54 -1.93
C HIS A 66 -7.90 -15.38 -2.74
N HIS A 67 -7.46 -15.64 -3.97
CA HIS A 67 -6.85 -14.63 -4.84
C HIS A 67 -7.85 -13.64 -5.49
N ASP A 68 -9.14 -14.00 -5.62
CA ASP A 68 -10.11 -13.24 -6.42
C ASP A 68 -11.21 -12.51 -5.60
N ILE A 69 -11.20 -12.55 -4.25
CA ILE A 69 -12.25 -11.92 -3.42
C ILE A 69 -12.07 -10.39 -3.26
N GLU A 70 -12.35 -9.67 -4.34
CA GLU A 70 -13.29 -8.53 -4.31
C GLU A 70 -14.28 -8.66 -5.47
N GLY A 71 -15.30 -9.51 -5.26
CA GLY A 71 -16.46 -9.63 -6.15
C GLY A 71 -17.33 -10.85 -5.82
N PRO A 72 -18.62 -10.68 -5.44
CA PRO A 72 -19.55 -11.77 -5.11
C PRO A 72 -19.92 -12.70 -6.29
N GLU A 73 -19.41 -12.44 -7.49
CA GLU A 73 -19.86 -13.06 -8.75
C GLU A 73 -18.93 -14.17 -9.27
N TYR A 74 -17.77 -14.43 -8.64
CA TYR A 74 -16.70 -15.24 -9.25
C TYR A 74 -16.29 -16.49 -8.44
N ILE A 75 -17.28 -17.34 -8.11
CA ILE A 75 -17.01 -18.78 -7.86
C ILE A 75 -17.15 -19.55 -9.20
N GLU A 76 -17.01 -18.87 -10.34
CA GLU A 76 -16.69 -19.55 -11.59
C GLU A 76 -15.18 -19.65 -11.66
N ALA A 77 -14.64 -20.82 -11.32
CA ALA A 77 -13.23 -21.15 -11.32
C ALA A 77 -12.53 -20.53 -12.55
N LYS A 78 -11.73 -19.48 -12.34
CA LYS A 78 -10.94 -18.90 -13.43
C LYS A 78 -10.03 -19.99 -13.98
N SER A 79 -10.14 -20.23 -15.28
CA SER A 79 -9.14 -20.98 -16.02
C SER A 79 -7.84 -20.19 -15.97
N TRP A 80 -6.86 -20.67 -15.21
CA TRP A 80 -5.52 -20.11 -15.22
C TRP A 80 -4.97 -20.28 -16.63
N ASP A 81 -4.54 -19.20 -17.29
CA ASP A 81 -3.94 -19.17 -18.66
C ASP A 81 -2.54 -19.84 -18.73
N MET A 82 -2.31 -20.82 -17.85
CA MET A 82 -1.07 -21.54 -17.63
C MET A 82 -1.33 -23.04 -17.83
N PRO A 83 -0.29 -23.86 -18.14
CA PRO A 83 -0.46 -25.31 -18.22
C PRO A 83 -1.16 -25.84 -16.96
N GLU A 84 -2.23 -26.62 -17.16
CA GLU A 84 -3.20 -27.01 -16.13
C GLU A 84 -2.51 -27.42 -14.83
N ILE A 85 -2.76 -26.66 -13.77
CA ILE A 85 -2.29 -26.97 -12.42
C ILE A 85 -3.39 -27.82 -11.78
N THR A 86 -3.12 -29.10 -11.56
CA THR A 86 -4.09 -30.07 -11.02
C THR A 86 -3.80 -30.49 -9.59
N THR A 87 -2.62 -30.13 -9.07
CA THR A 87 -2.23 -30.39 -7.68
C THR A 87 -1.61 -29.16 -7.04
N PHE A 88 -1.69 -29.11 -5.71
CA PHE A 88 -1.10 -28.03 -4.92
C PHE A 88 0.44 -28.04 -4.92
N SER A 89 1.04 -29.22 -5.08
CA SER A 89 2.49 -29.37 -5.21
C SER A 89 3.01 -28.79 -6.53
N ASP A 90 2.30 -29.03 -7.63
CA ASP A 90 2.65 -28.45 -8.93
C ASP A 90 2.52 -26.93 -8.92
N TYR A 91 1.53 -26.42 -8.20
CA TYR A 91 1.36 -25.00 -7.98
C TYR A 91 2.58 -24.39 -7.30
N ARG A 92 2.98 -24.92 -6.13
CA ARG A 92 4.16 -24.44 -5.37
C ARG A 92 5.45 -24.45 -6.20
N ALA A 93 5.64 -25.47 -7.03
CA ALA A 93 6.86 -25.61 -7.83
C ALA A 93 6.94 -24.63 -9.01
N ARG A 94 5.80 -24.11 -9.49
CA ARG A 94 5.72 -23.35 -10.75
C ARG A 94 5.36 -21.88 -10.57
N THR A 95 4.76 -21.51 -9.45
CA THR A 95 4.25 -20.16 -9.23
C THR A 95 5.34 -19.21 -8.75
N HIS A 96 5.33 -17.98 -9.28
CA HIS A 96 6.06 -16.84 -8.74
C HIS A 96 5.15 -15.98 -7.84
N LEU A 97 3.98 -16.47 -7.45
CA LEU A 97 3.07 -15.74 -6.58
C LEU A 97 3.72 -15.55 -5.19
N GLY A 98 3.61 -14.33 -4.67
CA GLY A 98 4.38 -13.86 -3.52
C GLY A 98 5.84 -13.47 -3.83
N ASP A 99 6.31 -13.56 -5.08
CA ASP A 99 7.66 -13.11 -5.47
C ASP A 99 7.67 -11.70 -6.10
N ASP A 100 6.59 -10.95 -5.93
CA ASP A 100 6.51 -9.57 -6.40
C ASP A 100 7.18 -8.62 -5.39
N SER A 101 7.76 -7.55 -5.93
CA SER A 101 8.46 -6.55 -5.12
C SER A 101 7.54 -5.47 -4.55
N GLY A 102 6.24 -5.49 -4.90
CA GLY A 102 5.33 -4.38 -4.66
C GLY A 102 5.67 -3.06 -5.38
N ILE A 103 6.77 -2.97 -6.12
CA ILE A 103 7.15 -1.74 -6.84
C ILE A 103 6.36 -1.63 -8.13
N CYS A 104 5.74 -0.46 -8.36
CA CYS A 104 5.09 -0.15 -9.62
C CYS A 104 6.11 0.34 -10.65
N ASP A 105 5.96 -0.12 -11.89
CA ASP A 105 6.76 0.34 -13.02
C ASP A 105 6.68 1.87 -13.17
N PRO A 106 7.81 2.57 -13.39
CA PRO A 106 7.82 4.02 -13.50
C PRO A 106 7.00 4.52 -14.69
N GLU A 107 6.25 5.60 -14.46
CA GLU A 107 5.50 6.31 -15.48
C GLU A 107 6.43 6.97 -16.51
N SER A 108 5.89 7.36 -17.66
CA SER A 108 6.66 8.17 -18.61
C SER A 108 7.13 9.47 -17.94
N GLU A 109 8.36 9.91 -18.24
CA GLU A 109 8.92 11.15 -17.68
C GLU A 109 7.99 12.35 -17.85
N SER A 110 7.30 12.43 -18.99
CA SER A 110 6.29 13.46 -19.26
C SER A 110 5.09 13.37 -18.33
N SER A 111 4.50 12.18 -18.16
CA SER A 111 3.34 11.98 -17.27
C SER A 111 3.68 12.35 -15.84
N LEU A 112 4.84 11.88 -15.38
CA LEU A 112 5.33 12.16 -14.04
C LEU A 112 5.56 13.66 -13.81
N ALA A 113 6.21 14.33 -14.76
CA ALA A 113 6.46 15.78 -14.66
C ALA A 113 5.15 16.58 -14.58
N TYR A 114 4.14 16.22 -15.38
CA TYR A 114 2.81 16.84 -15.30
C TYR A 114 2.16 16.61 -13.95
N TYR A 115 2.14 15.37 -13.47
CA TYR A 115 1.55 15.03 -12.18
C TYR A 115 2.21 15.80 -11.02
N LEU A 116 3.54 15.80 -10.95
CA LEU A 116 4.27 16.48 -9.87
C LEU A 116 4.02 18.00 -9.89
N SER A 117 4.00 18.60 -11.08
CA SER A 117 3.68 20.01 -11.25
C SER A 117 2.25 20.34 -10.76
N ASP A 118 1.27 19.54 -11.15
CA ASP A 118 -0.12 19.75 -10.77
C ASP A 118 -0.34 19.53 -9.26
N LEU A 119 0.32 18.53 -8.68
CA LEU A 119 0.28 18.25 -7.25
C LEU A 119 0.88 19.41 -6.45
N GLU A 120 2.05 19.89 -6.84
CA GLU A 120 2.70 21.03 -6.19
C GLU A 120 1.80 22.28 -6.22
N ALA A 121 1.21 22.58 -7.38
CA ALA A 121 0.29 23.71 -7.53
C ALA A 121 -0.96 23.55 -6.63
N ALA A 122 -1.52 22.35 -6.55
CA ALA A 122 -2.69 22.07 -5.71
C ALA A 122 -2.36 22.16 -4.22
N VAL A 123 -1.19 21.68 -3.79
CA VAL A 123 -0.69 21.79 -2.41
C VAL A 123 -0.51 23.26 -2.01
N ARG A 124 0.16 24.08 -2.84
CA ARG A 124 0.29 25.54 -2.61
C ARG A 124 -1.05 26.25 -2.48
N LYS A 125 -2.02 25.86 -3.31
CA LYS A 125 -3.35 26.45 -3.30
C LYS A 125 -4.06 26.18 -1.96
N ASN A 126 -3.95 24.95 -1.46
CA ASN A 126 -4.67 24.47 -0.28
C ASN A 126 -3.93 24.67 1.05
N ALA A 127 -2.67 25.12 1.00
CA ALA A 127 -1.85 25.37 2.16
C ALA A 127 -2.39 26.47 3.09
N ASP A 128 -2.10 26.33 4.38
CA ASP A 128 -2.51 27.25 5.44
C ASP A 128 -1.65 28.52 5.40
N ARG A 129 -2.25 29.61 4.93
CA ARG A 129 -1.57 30.92 4.86
C ARG A 129 -1.45 31.59 6.22
N ASP A 130 -2.31 31.25 7.18
CA ASP A 130 -2.22 31.81 8.53
C ASP A 130 -1.05 31.19 9.29
N LEU A 131 -0.76 29.91 9.05
CA LEU A 131 0.38 29.20 9.64
C LEU A 131 1.70 29.44 8.89
N LEU A 132 1.70 29.46 7.56
CA LEU A 132 2.91 29.52 6.74
C LEU A 132 3.26 30.92 6.23
N GLY A 133 2.31 31.86 6.26
CA GLY A 133 2.49 33.18 5.66
C GLY A 133 2.88 33.09 4.18
N SER A 134 3.96 33.77 3.79
CA SER A 134 4.45 33.78 2.41
C SER A 134 5.06 32.45 1.94
N LEU A 135 5.42 31.55 2.86
CA LEU A 135 5.96 30.24 2.50
C LEU A 135 4.94 29.37 1.76
N ALA A 136 3.65 29.58 2.01
CA ALA A 136 2.56 28.86 1.36
C ALA A 136 2.64 28.94 -0.18
N ASP A 137 3.03 30.11 -0.71
CA ASP A 137 3.10 30.35 -2.15
C ASP A 137 4.42 29.84 -2.77
N SER A 138 5.43 29.55 -1.95
CA SER A 138 6.72 28.99 -2.38
C SER A 138 6.92 27.52 -2.02
N LEU A 139 5.89 26.83 -1.51
CA LEU A 139 5.99 25.41 -1.13
C LEU A 139 6.50 24.57 -2.29
N GLN A 140 7.39 23.63 -2.00
CA GLN A 140 7.83 22.61 -2.94
C GLN A 140 7.45 21.25 -2.38
N LEU A 141 7.23 20.29 -3.27
CA LEU A 141 7.12 18.89 -2.86
C LEU A 141 8.48 18.44 -2.28
N PRO A 142 8.50 17.55 -1.27
CA PRO A 142 9.73 17.06 -0.68
C PRO A 142 10.59 16.37 -1.73
N ALA A 143 11.89 16.69 -1.74
CA ALA A 143 12.82 16.20 -2.75
C ALA A 143 12.89 14.67 -2.77
N GLU A 144 12.75 14.02 -1.61
CA GLU A 144 12.74 12.57 -1.45
C GLU A 144 11.56 11.92 -2.18
N PHE A 145 10.35 12.48 -2.04
CA PHE A 145 9.14 11.99 -2.72
C PHE A 145 9.25 12.15 -4.24
N VAL A 146 9.76 13.30 -4.69
CA VAL A 146 9.96 13.57 -6.13
C VAL A 146 10.95 12.58 -6.73
N GLU A 147 12.07 12.32 -6.06
CA GLU A 147 13.06 11.36 -6.55
C GLU A 147 12.50 9.93 -6.52
N PHE A 148 11.78 9.54 -5.47
CA PHE A 148 11.12 8.24 -5.37
C PHE A 148 10.19 7.94 -6.55
N LEU A 149 9.39 8.92 -6.98
CA LEU A 149 8.51 8.75 -8.14
C LEU A 149 9.23 8.76 -9.50
N LYS A 150 10.51 9.16 -9.57
CA LYS A 150 11.29 8.95 -10.80
C LYS A 150 11.78 7.51 -10.94
N HIS A 151 11.98 6.82 -9.82
CA HIS A 151 12.41 5.42 -9.80
C HIS A 151 11.22 4.45 -9.88
N THR A 152 10.03 4.89 -9.49
CA THR A 152 8.84 4.04 -9.33
C THR A 152 7.56 4.82 -9.65
N SER A 153 6.44 4.14 -9.87
CA SER A 153 5.12 4.80 -9.85
C SER A 153 4.39 4.63 -8.52
N GLY A 154 5.16 4.54 -7.43
CA GLY A 154 4.64 4.14 -6.13
C GLY A 154 4.84 2.66 -5.84
N VAL A 155 4.25 2.23 -4.73
CA VAL A 155 4.30 0.84 -4.26
C VAL A 155 2.91 0.34 -3.93
N THR A 156 2.60 -0.88 -4.35
CA THR A 156 1.42 -1.62 -3.93
C THR A 156 1.80 -2.69 -2.93
N TYR A 157 0.88 -2.99 -2.03
CA TYR A 157 0.95 -4.25 -1.32
C TYR A 157 0.17 -5.29 -2.14
N PRO A 158 0.82 -6.36 -2.63
CA PRO A 158 0.08 -7.45 -3.26
C PRO A 158 -0.87 -8.05 -2.22
N ASN A 159 -2.13 -8.26 -2.59
CA ASN A 159 -3.12 -8.83 -1.68
C ASN A 159 -2.87 -10.34 -1.48
N LEU A 160 -1.85 -10.69 -0.70
CA LEU A 160 -1.39 -12.06 -0.48
C LEU A 160 -2.05 -12.73 0.73
N ASP A 161 -2.57 -11.93 1.65
CA ASP A 161 -3.35 -12.36 2.80
C ASP A 161 -4.60 -11.47 2.95
N LYS A 162 -5.70 -12.04 3.45
CA LYS A 162 -7.02 -11.38 3.50
C LYS A 162 -7.10 -10.21 4.46
N SER A 163 -6.08 -10.07 5.31
CA SER A 163 -6.04 -9.00 6.29
C SER A 163 -5.52 -7.74 5.61
N LYS A 164 -6.43 -7.03 4.92
CA LYS A 164 -6.16 -5.81 4.14
C LYS A 164 -5.63 -4.68 5.03
N PHE A 165 -4.36 -4.76 5.40
CA PHE A 165 -3.74 -3.82 6.34
C PHE A 165 -3.17 -2.60 5.65
N LEU A 166 -2.62 -2.76 4.44
CA LEU A 166 -1.78 -1.75 3.81
C LEU A 166 -2.43 -1.13 2.58
N CYS A 167 -2.37 0.20 2.53
CA CYS A 167 -2.77 0.98 1.37
C CYS A 167 -1.66 1.00 0.34
N ALA A 168 -2.00 0.92 -0.94
CA ALA A 168 -1.05 1.32 -1.98
C ALA A 168 -0.60 2.76 -1.74
N PHE A 169 0.70 3.02 -1.92
CA PHE A 169 1.32 4.31 -1.69
C PHE A 169 1.80 4.91 -3.01
N ALA A 170 1.29 6.10 -3.30
CA ALA A 170 1.61 6.94 -4.45
C ALA A 170 1.29 6.33 -5.84
N THR A 171 0.34 5.40 -5.92
CA THR A 171 0.02 4.65 -7.15
C THR A 171 -1.01 5.32 -8.06
N GLU A 172 -1.79 6.27 -7.55
CA GLU A 172 -2.82 6.97 -8.32
C GLU A 172 -2.27 8.31 -8.88
N LEU A 173 -1.45 8.23 -9.94
CA LEU A 173 -0.72 9.39 -10.49
C LEU A 173 -1.54 10.27 -11.47
N TYR A 174 -2.88 10.18 -11.45
CA TYR A 174 -3.73 10.79 -12.48
C TYR A 174 -4.71 11.86 -11.98
N TRP A 175 -4.82 12.09 -10.66
CA TRP A 175 -5.75 13.07 -10.05
C TRP A 175 -5.12 13.90 -8.92
N ALA A 176 -4.02 14.60 -9.24
CA ALA A 176 -3.28 15.42 -8.29
C ALA A 176 -4.15 16.44 -7.52
N ASP A 177 -5.11 17.07 -8.21
CA ASP A 177 -6.05 18.05 -7.66
C ASP A 177 -7.06 17.45 -6.66
N LYS A 178 -7.41 16.17 -6.83
CA LYS A 178 -8.25 15.43 -5.88
C LYS A 178 -7.47 14.90 -4.68
N HIS A 179 -6.14 14.79 -4.81
CA HIS A 179 -5.25 14.25 -3.78
C HIS A 179 -4.80 15.31 -2.80
N ALA A 180 -4.47 16.51 -3.27
CA ALA A 180 -4.25 17.67 -2.41
C ALA A 180 -5.54 17.96 -1.63
N LYS A 181 -5.51 17.76 -0.31
CA LYS A 181 -6.70 17.93 0.53
C LYS A 181 -6.77 19.34 1.08
N LEU A 182 -7.99 19.81 1.32
CA LEU A 182 -8.20 21.00 2.14
C LEU A 182 -7.81 20.69 3.58
N LEU A 183 -7.32 21.70 4.31
CA LEU A 183 -6.93 21.55 5.72
C LEU A 183 -8.06 20.99 6.58
N GLU A 184 -9.28 21.47 6.39
CA GLU A 184 -10.45 20.94 7.11
C GLU A 184 -10.66 19.44 6.89
N GLN A 185 -10.28 18.93 5.71
CA GLN A 185 -10.34 17.50 5.42
C GLN A 185 -9.17 16.79 6.09
N LEU A 186 -7.95 17.34 6.01
CA LEU A 186 -6.80 16.81 6.75
C LEU A 186 -7.15 16.69 8.24
N TYR A 187 -7.54 17.77 8.91
CA TYR A 187 -7.93 17.78 10.33
C TYR A 187 -9.10 16.87 10.70
N ARG A 188 -10.02 16.56 9.78
CA ARG A 188 -11.12 15.62 10.04
C ARG A 188 -10.70 14.17 9.94
N PHE A 189 -9.66 13.86 9.17
CA PHE A 189 -9.21 12.50 8.90
C PHE A 189 -7.94 12.12 9.65
N SER A 190 -7.06 13.08 9.89
CA SER A 190 -5.88 12.95 10.71
C SER A 190 -6.26 13.38 12.12
N GLY A 191 -6.42 12.42 13.02
CA GLY A 191 -6.39 12.66 14.46
C GLY A 191 -5.00 13.12 14.90
N CYS A 192 -4.52 14.25 14.35
CA CYS A 192 -3.22 14.88 14.54
C CYS A 192 -3.07 15.42 15.97
N SER A 193 -3.32 14.59 16.98
CA SER A 193 -2.93 14.89 18.34
C SER A 193 -1.41 15.02 18.37
N GLY A 194 -0.91 16.21 18.72
CA GLY A 194 0.51 16.48 18.83
C GLY A 194 1.13 17.16 17.61
N PHE A 195 0.40 17.41 16.52
CA PHE A 195 0.96 18.10 15.35
C PHE A 195 0.06 19.22 14.81
N LYS A 196 0.67 20.37 14.52
CA LYS A 196 0.11 21.40 13.62
C LYS A 196 0.35 21.00 12.18
N VAL A 197 -0.70 21.00 11.35
CA VAL A 197 -0.62 20.65 9.93
C VAL A 197 -0.94 21.88 9.08
N ALA A 198 -0.04 22.20 8.14
CA ALA A 198 -0.20 23.38 7.29
C ALA A 198 -0.40 23.07 5.81
N ALA A 199 -0.06 21.86 5.35
CA ALA A 199 -0.34 21.42 3.98
C ALA A 199 -0.28 19.90 3.90
N GLY A 200 -0.76 19.31 2.82
CA GLY A 200 -0.61 17.90 2.58
C GLY A 200 -1.50 17.34 1.49
N TRP A 201 -1.27 16.07 1.16
CA TRP A 201 -2.08 15.32 0.22
C TRP A 201 -2.26 13.88 0.67
N LYS A 202 -3.33 13.27 0.17
CA LYS A 202 -3.56 11.83 0.29
C LYS A 202 -2.59 11.13 -0.66
N ALA A 203 -1.70 10.32 -0.11
CA ALA A 203 -0.73 9.54 -0.87
C ALA A 203 -1.20 8.09 -1.09
N GLY A 204 -2.14 7.58 -0.32
CA GLY A 204 -2.63 6.21 -0.46
C GLY A 204 -3.93 5.94 0.28
N ASP A 205 -4.68 4.93 -0.14
CA ASP A 205 -5.87 4.40 0.55
C ASP A 205 -6.18 2.98 0.07
N ASN A 206 -6.92 2.24 0.87
CA ASN A 206 -7.36 0.89 0.52
C ASN A 206 -8.88 0.74 0.36
N GLY A 207 -9.65 1.83 0.45
CA GLY A 207 -11.11 1.82 0.37
C GLY A 207 -11.82 1.40 1.65
N TYR A 208 -11.08 0.91 2.65
CA TYR A 208 -11.59 0.42 3.94
C TYR A 208 -11.29 1.38 5.10
N GLY A 209 -11.11 2.66 4.78
CA GLY A 209 -10.86 3.71 5.77
C GLY A 209 -9.42 3.77 6.27
N ARG A 210 -8.50 3.03 5.67
CA ARG A 210 -7.05 3.19 5.88
C ARG A 210 -6.51 4.16 4.85
N VAL A 211 -5.72 5.13 5.29
CA VAL A 211 -5.23 6.20 4.42
C VAL A 211 -3.80 6.55 4.80
N ILE A 212 -3.00 6.84 3.78
CA ILE A 212 -1.65 7.37 3.92
C ILE A 212 -1.68 8.82 3.45
N TYR A 213 -1.10 9.72 4.24
CA TYR A 213 -0.96 11.12 3.92
C TYR A 213 0.50 11.53 3.95
N TYR A 214 0.86 12.47 3.07
CA TYR A 214 2.09 13.24 3.18
C TYR A 214 1.70 14.63 3.69
N LEU A 215 2.24 15.04 4.83
CA LEU A 215 1.80 16.22 5.58
C LEU A 215 2.98 17.15 5.86
N LEU A 216 2.80 18.45 5.62
CA LEU A 216 3.70 19.47 6.15
C LEU A 216 3.22 19.83 7.55
N CYS A 217 4.01 19.45 8.55
CA CYS A 217 3.61 19.61 9.95
C CYS A 217 4.79 19.93 10.87
N LYS A 218 4.43 20.33 12.09
CA LYS A 218 5.35 20.52 13.21
C LYS A 218 4.71 20.03 14.50
N ASP A 219 5.54 19.53 15.40
CA ASP A 219 5.12 19.08 16.72
C ASP A 219 4.58 20.27 17.52
N ASP A 220 3.44 20.05 18.18
CA ASP A 220 2.78 21.04 19.01
C ASP A 220 3.51 21.28 20.34
N GLU A 221 4.22 20.28 20.84
CA GLU A 221 4.98 20.30 22.09
C GLU A 221 6.40 20.86 21.91
N GLU A 222 6.88 20.95 20.66
CA GLU A 222 8.19 21.53 20.30
C GLU A 222 8.04 22.79 19.43
N PRO A 223 7.81 23.98 20.02
CA PRO A 223 7.51 25.21 19.26
C PRO A 223 8.61 25.69 18.32
N ASP A 224 9.85 25.28 18.59
CA ASP A 224 11.04 25.66 17.83
C ASP A 224 11.33 24.69 16.66
N GLU A 225 10.54 23.62 16.52
CA GLU A 225 10.67 22.70 15.41
C GLU A 225 10.36 23.41 14.07
N PRO A 226 11.23 23.29 13.04
CA PRO A 226 10.92 23.77 11.71
C PRO A 226 9.73 23.01 11.12
N TRP A 227 9.08 23.60 10.11
CA TRP A 227 8.08 22.85 9.34
C TRP A 227 8.78 21.72 8.60
N GLN A 228 8.25 20.50 8.63
CA GLN A 228 8.82 19.39 7.89
C GLN A 228 7.75 18.50 7.26
N TRP A 229 8.10 17.87 6.15
CA TRP A 229 7.23 16.92 5.48
C TRP A 229 7.34 15.56 6.15
N ARG A 230 6.20 14.98 6.55
CA ARG A 230 6.12 13.67 7.21
C ARG A 230 5.10 12.79 6.53
N ILE A 231 5.29 11.48 6.65
CA ILE A 231 4.29 10.49 6.20
C ILE A 231 3.47 10.08 7.41
N TRP A 232 2.15 10.22 7.31
CA TRP A 232 1.21 9.77 8.32
C TRP A 232 0.36 8.61 7.82
N VAL A 233 0.17 7.61 8.68
CA VAL A 233 -0.56 6.38 8.35
C VAL A 233 -1.69 6.17 9.36
N ASN A 234 -2.92 6.07 8.86
CA ASN A 234 -4.09 5.73 9.67
C ASN A 234 -4.37 4.22 9.67
N ILE A 235 -3.58 3.45 10.42
CA ILE A 235 -3.89 2.04 10.66
C ILE A 235 -4.16 1.79 12.13
N ALA A 236 -5.14 0.93 12.44
CA ALA A 236 -5.62 0.72 13.82
C ALA A 236 -4.63 -0.06 14.71
N TYR A 237 -3.51 -0.50 14.15
CA TYR A 237 -2.63 -1.49 14.76
C TYR A 237 -1.17 -1.02 14.88
N SER A 238 -0.82 0.21 14.47
CA SER A 238 0.52 0.73 14.73
C SER A 238 0.58 1.61 15.98
N GLU A 239 1.59 1.35 16.81
CA GLU A 239 2.02 2.27 17.87
C GLU A 239 2.65 3.55 17.28
N VAL A 240 3.12 3.48 16.04
CA VAL A 240 3.75 4.58 15.29
C VAL A 240 2.89 4.94 14.10
N SER A 241 2.36 6.17 14.08
CA SER A 241 1.55 6.68 12.96
C SER A 241 2.27 7.70 12.09
N TYR A 242 3.48 8.14 12.46
CA TYR A 242 4.24 9.18 11.77
C TYR A 242 5.66 8.71 11.43
N PHE A 243 6.13 9.09 10.26
CA PHE A 243 7.48 8.84 9.78
C PHE A 243 8.08 10.16 9.29
N ASP A 244 9.28 10.48 9.76
CA ASP A 244 9.98 11.73 9.41
C ASP A 244 10.59 11.69 8.01
N CYS A 245 10.81 10.50 7.44
CA CYS A 245 11.31 10.33 6.09
C CYS A 245 10.72 9.11 5.37
N LEU A 246 10.85 9.08 4.04
CA LEU A 246 10.39 7.97 3.20
C LEU A 246 11.15 6.68 3.52
N ARG A 247 12.45 6.77 3.85
CA ARG A 247 13.24 5.59 4.26
C ARG A 247 12.58 4.86 5.43
N ASP A 248 12.29 5.57 6.51
CA ASP A 248 11.71 4.95 7.72
C ASP A 248 10.31 4.40 7.43
N PHE A 249 9.53 5.13 6.63
CA PHE A 249 8.24 4.64 6.16
C PHE A 249 8.36 3.37 5.33
N LEU A 250 9.25 3.29 4.34
CA LEU A 250 9.40 2.11 3.48
C LEU A 250 9.99 0.93 4.25
N CYS A 251 10.94 1.19 5.15
CA CYS A 251 11.46 0.20 6.08
C CYS A 251 10.35 -0.33 6.97
N TRP A 252 9.49 0.52 7.53
CA TRP A 252 8.31 0.07 8.22
C TRP A 252 7.45 -0.75 7.25
N TYR A 253 6.93 -0.14 6.18
CA TYR A 253 5.97 -0.68 5.21
C TYR A 253 6.31 -2.09 4.73
N CYS A 254 7.61 -2.42 4.58
CA CYS A 254 8.02 -3.74 4.12
C CYS A 254 7.94 -4.86 5.15
N HIS A 255 7.76 -4.57 6.45
CA HIS A 255 7.60 -5.58 7.52
C HIS A 255 6.16 -6.09 7.66
N ALA A 256 5.39 -6.11 6.57
CA ALA A 256 4.00 -6.52 6.57
C ALA A 256 3.75 -7.89 7.23
N TYR A 257 4.67 -8.86 7.05
CA TYR A 257 4.60 -10.18 7.69
C TYR A 257 4.41 -10.09 9.20
N ASP A 258 5.07 -9.14 9.86
CA ASP A 258 5.03 -8.97 11.32
C ASP A 258 3.70 -8.38 11.81
N TRP A 259 2.89 -7.84 10.88
CA TRP A 259 1.61 -7.21 11.19
C TRP A 259 0.42 -8.05 10.73
N VAL A 260 0.65 -9.13 9.99
CA VAL A 260 -0.40 -10.07 9.62
C VAL A 260 -0.98 -10.68 10.90
N ASP A 261 -2.29 -10.50 11.09
CA ASP A 261 -3.04 -11.19 12.13
C ASP A 261 -3.32 -12.62 11.64
N TRP A 262 -2.38 -13.51 11.93
CA TRP A 262 -2.43 -14.90 11.47
C TRP A 262 -3.63 -15.67 12.02
N ASP A 263 -4.18 -15.28 13.16
CA ASP A 263 -5.37 -15.90 13.72
C ASP A 263 -6.61 -15.56 12.87
N ILE A 264 -6.72 -14.30 12.40
CA ILE A 264 -7.76 -13.90 11.45
C ILE A 264 -7.58 -14.62 10.12
N VAL A 265 -6.36 -14.73 9.61
CA VAL A 265 -6.09 -15.43 8.35
C VAL A 265 -6.50 -16.91 8.45
N GLU A 266 -6.17 -17.59 9.54
CA GLU A 266 -6.57 -18.99 9.78
C GLU A 266 -8.10 -19.13 9.80
N MET A 267 -8.80 -18.28 10.55
CA MET A 267 -10.26 -18.26 10.58
C MET A 267 -10.88 -18.04 9.18
N ASP A 268 -10.29 -17.16 8.38
CA ASP A 268 -10.76 -16.87 7.02
C ASP A 268 -10.49 -18.03 6.04
N ILE A 269 -9.44 -18.82 6.26
CA ILE A 269 -9.15 -20.04 5.50
C ILE A 269 -10.12 -21.15 5.87
N ASP A 270 -10.48 -21.29 7.15
CA ASP A 270 -11.49 -22.25 7.60
C ASP A 270 -12.88 -21.95 7.02
N ASP A 271 -13.30 -20.69 7.04
CA ASP A 271 -14.56 -20.26 6.42
C ASP A 271 -14.56 -20.50 4.91
N LEU A 272 -13.40 -20.27 4.27
CA LEU A 272 -13.21 -20.56 2.85
C LEU A 272 -13.33 -22.05 2.54
N ASN A 273 -12.70 -22.92 3.33
CA ASN A 273 -12.82 -24.38 3.19
C ASN A 273 -14.29 -24.81 3.24
N LYS A 274 -15.05 -24.28 4.20
CA LYS A 274 -16.48 -24.56 4.33
C LYS A 274 -17.27 -24.12 3.10
N LYS A 275 -17.05 -22.89 2.62
CA LYS A 275 -17.75 -22.33 1.44
C LYS A 275 -17.46 -23.13 0.17
N CYS A 276 -16.19 -23.47 -0.08
CA CYS A 276 -15.81 -24.26 -1.24
C CYS A 276 -16.40 -25.68 -1.17
N LYS A 277 -16.41 -26.32 0.00
CA LYS A 277 -17.09 -27.62 0.20
C LYS A 277 -18.59 -27.56 -0.09
N GLU A 278 -19.26 -26.51 0.34
CA GLU A 278 -20.69 -26.32 0.06
C GLU A 278 -20.96 -26.09 -1.42
N ALA A 279 -20.11 -25.33 -2.12
CA ALA A 279 -20.20 -25.12 -3.56
C ALA A 279 -20.03 -26.44 -4.33
N SER A 280 -18.96 -27.20 -4.05
CA SER A 280 -18.73 -28.49 -4.74
C SER A 280 -19.87 -29.49 -4.57
N LYS A 281 -20.60 -29.46 -3.44
CA LYS A 281 -21.79 -30.31 -3.25
C LYS A 281 -22.96 -29.87 -4.12
N ARG A 282 -23.19 -28.56 -4.24
CA ARG A 282 -24.27 -28.01 -5.09
C ARG A 282 -24.03 -28.35 -6.57
N ASP A 283 -22.79 -28.25 -7.03
CA ASP A 283 -22.43 -28.59 -8.41
C ASP A 283 -22.66 -30.08 -8.72
N GLN A 284 -22.38 -30.96 -7.75
CA GLN A 284 -22.66 -32.39 -7.86
C GLN A 284 -24.17 -32.67 -7.91
N GLU A 285 -24.96 -32.00 -7.07
CA GLU A 285 -26.42 -32.15 -7.03
C GLU A 285 -27.07 -31.65 -8.34
N GLN A 286 -26.63 -30.52 -8.89
CA GLN A 286 -27.15 -29.96 -10.15
C GLN A 286 -26.75 -30.80 -11.38
N GLY A 287 -25.50 -31.29 -11.43
CA GLY A 287 -25.06 -32.18 -12.52
C GLY A 287 -25.77 -33.53 -12.52
N THR A 288 -26.23 -34.01 -11.36
CA THR A 288 -26.99 -35.27 -11.27
C THR A 288 -28.44 -35.10 -11.73
N GLU A 289 -29.04 -33.92 -11.55
CA GLU A 289 -30.39 -33.61 -12.05
C GLU A 289 -30.43 -33.48 -13.58
N GLU A 290 -29.44 -32.80 -14.20
CA GLU A 290 -29.35 -32.65 -15.66
C GLU A 290 -29.04 -33.96 -16.41
N GLU A 291 -28.31 -34.91 -15.80
CA GLU A 291 -28.08 -36.24 -16.40
C GLU A 291 -29.29 -37.20 -16.26
N SER A 292 -30.31 -36.80 -15.49
CA SER A 292 -31.51 -37.61 -15.23
C SER A 292 -32.77 -37.15 -15.98
N GLU A 293 -32.67 -36.12 -16.83
CA GLU A 293 -33.65 -35.71 -17.86
C GLU A 293 -33.29 -36.25 -19.25
#